data_AF-A0A953TB43-F1
#
_entry.id   AF-A0A953TB43-F1
#
_cell.length_a   1.000
_cell.length_b   1.000
_cell.length_c   1.000
_cell.angle_alpha   90.00
_cell.angle_beta   90.00
_cell.angle_gamma   90.00
#
_symmetry.space_group_name_H-M   'P 1'
#
loop_
_entity.id
_entity.type
_entity.pdbx_description
1 polymer ?
#
loop_
_entity_poly.entity_id
_entity_poly.type
_entity_poly.pdbx_seq_one_letter_code
_entity_poly.pdbx_strand_id
1 'polypeptide(L)'
;MKTTDSAGEEYNFRQRLDLEESSMRIPATICVATMMLSGLALTAGAQEKPTRQQPGLSMVEPQRRPRMEPQPRPGRQAGEQNKAAEQNKAVVRQVFDDLFSRGRYELIGKIYTQDCVVHHNNRLYKLEESVAEGKGWRSAAPDLQMTADQMTVKGDMVTVAWTGRGTHTGRGNGLMKPTGKHILVHGSSRFRVVNGKIAEVWNNYDRNDIFKQIGVSPTMAFFYDETEGLRLAVSRLFTGPLPAPPQP
;
A
#
# COMPACT_ATOMS: atom_id res chain seq x y z
N MET A 1 -26.83 67.38 36.86
CA MET A 1 -27.82 66.50 37.51
C MET A 1 -28.17 65.43 36.51
N LYS A 2 -27.90 64.16 36.86
CA LYS A 2 -27.86 62.99 35.97
C LYS A 2 -29.27 62.46 35.64
N THR A 3 -29.46 62.01 34.40
CA THR A 3 -30.39 60.96 33.97
C THR A 3 -29.80 60.36 32.68
N THR A 4 -28.80 59.47 32.80
CA THR A 4 -28.89 58.01 32.58
C THR A 4 -29.50 57.61 31.23
N ASP A 5 -28.61 57.51 30.25
CA ASP A 5 -28.78 56.88 28.95
C ASP A 5 -28.70 55.35 29.14
N SER A 6 -29.83 54.66 28.99
CA SER A 6 -29.96 53.21 29.20
C SER A 6 -29.55 52.38 27.98
N ALA A 7 -28.80 52.95 27.03
CA ALA A 7 -28.28 52.23 25.86
C ALA A 7 -26.77 51.89 25.95
N GLY A 8 -26.08 52.35 26.99
CA GLY A 8 -24.62 52.18 27.17
C GLY A 8 -24.16 51.00 28.05
N GLU A 9 -25.07 50.36 28.81
CA GLU A 9 -24.70 49.26 29.74
C GLU A 9 -24.95 47.85 29.16
N GLU A 10 -25.79 47.68 28.14
CA GLU A 10 -25.94 46.40 27.44
C GLU A 10 -24.78 46.09 26.47
N TYR A 11 -24.01 47.12 26.06
CA TYR A 11 -22.90 46.94 25.12
C TYR A 11 -21.61 46.43 25.79
N ASN A 12 -21.47 46.58 27.11
CA ASN A 12 -20.30 46.09 27.86
C ASN A 12 -20.52 44.77 28.62
N PHE A 13 -21.75 44.23 28.66
CA PHE A 13 -22.02 42.91 29.24
C PHE A 13 -21.77 41.78 28.23
N ARG A 14 -22.03 42.04 26.94
CA ARG A 14 -21.76 41.06 25.86
C ARG A 14 -20.28 40.89 25.53
N GLN A 15 -19.43 41.88 25.79
CA GLN A 15 -17.97 41.76 25.58
C GLN A 15 -17.22 41.13 26.75
N ARG A 16 -17.87 40.89 27.90
CA ARG A 16 -17.24 40.24 29.07
C ARG A 16 -17.65 38.77 29.27
N LEU A 17 -18.67 38.29 28.55
CA LEU A 17 -19.02 36.86 28.47
C LEU A 17 -18.24 36.10 27.38
N ASP A 18 -17.67 36.81 26.40
CA ASP A 18 -16.92 36.19 25.30
C ASP A 18 -15.40 36.03 25.56
N LEU A 19 -14.94 36.30 26.79
CA LEU A 19 -13.51 36.16 27.17
C LEU A 19 -13.23 35.19 28.33
N GLU A 20 -14.25 34.51 28.89
CA GLU A 20 -14.09 33.50 29.95
C GLU A 20 -14.83 32.16 29.73
N GLU A 21 -15.27 31.85 28.50
CA GLU A 21 -15.68 30.48 28.12
C GLU A 21 -14.61 29.75 27.28
N SER A 22 -13.37 30.21 27.40
CA SER A 22 -12.16 29.47 27.02
C SER A 22 -11.65 28.66 28.21
N SER A 23 -12.35 27.58 28.58
CA SER A 23 -11.72 26.47 29.27
C SER A 23 -12.55 25.19 29.10
N MET A 24 -11.89 24.12 28.69
CA MET A 24 -12.37 22.74 28.84
C MET A 24 -13.40 22.25 27.79
N ARG A 25 -13.03 22.34 26.51
CA ARG A 25 -13.46 21.34 25.51
C ARG A 25 -12.33 20.34 25.32
N ILE A 26 -12.36 19.25 26.08
CA ILE A 26 -11.50 18.08 25.89
C ILE A 26 -12.12 17.26 24.75
N PRO A 27 -11.53 17.21 23.54
CA PRO A 27 -12.03 16.36 22.45
C PRO A 27 -11.76 14.88 22.77
N ALA A 28 -12.74 14.03 22.43
CA ALA A 28 -12.88 12.59 22.71
C ALA A 28 -11.67 11.70 22.31
N THR A 29 -10.55 11.89 23.02
CA THR A 29 -9.26 11.18 22.81
C THR A 29 -8.86 10.38 24.06
N ILE A 30 -9.74 10.31 25.07
CA ILE A 30 -9.43 9.69 26.36
C ILE A 30 -10.63 8.80 26.77
N CYS A 31 -10.70 7.58 26.23
CA CYS A 31 -11.48 6.51 26.89
C CYS A 31 -11.22 5.06 26.40
N VAL A 32 -10.15 4.77 25.66
CA VAL A 32 -9.79 3.36 25.39
C VAL A 32 -8.27 3.16 25.51
N ALA A 33 -7.73 3.49 26.68
CA ALA A 33 -6.34 3.22 27.07
C ALA A 33 -6.25 2.10 28.14
N THR A 34 -7.25 1.23 28.22
CA THR A 34 -7.27 0.12 29.17
C THR A 34 -7.93 -1.09 28.53
N MET A 35 -7.15 -1.92 27.86
CA MET A 35 -7.37 -3.37 27.72
C MET A 35 -6.29 -3.92 26.78
N MET A 36 -5.34 -4.67 27.34
CA MET A 36 -4.72 -5.91 26.80
C MET A 36 -3.48 -6.21 27.65
N LEU A 37 -3.72 -6.51 28.92
CA LEU A 37 -2.81 -7.29 29.75
C LEU A 37 -3.07 -8.77 29.47
N SER A 38 -1.98 -9.54 29.53
CA SER A 38 -1.92 -10.99 29.77
C SER A 38 -2.40 -11.95 28.68
N GLY A 39 -1.43 -12.66 28.10
CA GLY A 39 -1.64 -13.84 27.27
C GLY A 39 -0.33 -14.60 27.01
N LEU A 40 0.38 -14.97 28.08
CA LEU A 40 1.44 -15.99 28.02
C LEU A 40 0.81 -17.32 27.60
N ALA A 41 1.35 -17.95 26.57
CA ALA A 41 1.31 -19.40 26.43
C ALA A 41 2.64 -19.87 25.84
N LEU A 42 3.52 -20.26 26.75
CA LEU A 42 4.75 -20.99 26.51
C LEU A 42 4.38 -22.45 26.27
N THR A 43 4.64 -23.00 25.09
CA THR A 43 4.71 -24.46 24.91
C THR A 43 5.96 -24.81 24.12
N ALA A 44 7.02 -25.11 24.88
CA ALA A 44 8.22 -25.76 24.37
C ALA A 44 7.87 -27.23 24.07
N GLY A 45 7.81 -27.58 22.79
CA GLY A 45 7.74 -28.96 22.32
C GLY A 45 9.15 -29.52 22.18
N ALA A 46 9.56 -30.38 23.13
CA ALA A 46 10.79 -31.14 23.07
C ALA A 46 10.76 -32.13 21.89
N GLN A 47 11.78 -32.10 21.02
CA GLN A 47 12.03 -33.16 20.05
C GLN A 47 12.94 -34.21 20.69
N GLU A 48 12.38 -35.39 20.97
CA GLU A 48 13.19 -36.59 21.22
C GLU A 48 13.64 -37.18 19.87
N LYS A 49 14.95 -37.36 19.73
CA LYS A 49 15.59 -38.12 18.64
C LYS A 49 15.47 -39.62 18.94
N PRO A 50 14.90 -40.45 18.04
CA PRO A 50 15.03 -41.89 18.18
C PRO A 50 16.36 -42.37 17.61
N THR A 51 17.06 -43.11 18.46
CA THR A 51 18.29 -43.86 18.25
C THR A 51 18.15 -44.91 17.13
N ARG A 52 19.23 -45.02 16.35
CA ARG A 52 19.45 -46.00 15.28
C ARG A 52 19.44 -47.42 15.83
N GLN A 53 18.55 -48.28 15.31
CA GLN A 53 18.65 -49.73 15.40
C GLN A 53 18.56 -50.32 13.99
N GLN A 54 19.54 -51.14 13.62
CA GLN A 54 19.43 -52.10 12.51
C GLN A 54 19.00 -53.44 13.12
N PRO A 55 18.09 -54.16 12.45
CA PRO A 55 18.45 -55.53 12.11
C PRO A 55 17.90 -56.02 10.75
N GLY A 56 18.58 -57.03 10.21
CA GLY A 56 17.94 -58.08 9.42
C GLY A 56 18.09 -57.96 7.91
N LEU A 57 19.01 -58.76 7.36
CA LEU A 57 19.04 -59.14 5.95
C LEU A 57 17.73 -59.86 5.60
N SER A 58 16.91 -59.26 4.74
CA SER A 58 15.81 -59.94 4.05
C SER A 58 16.02 -59.90 2.54
N MET A 59 15.68 -61.02 1.90
CA MET A 59 15.90 -61.31 0.50
C MET A 59 15.18 -60.30 -0.41
N VAL A 60 15.92 -59.74 -1.37
CA VAL A 60 15.39 -58.81 -2.38
C VAL A 60 14.75 -59.58 -3.52
N GLU A 61 13.44 -59.45 -3.67
CA GLU A 61 12.69 -59.89 -4.85
C GLU A 61 12.91 -58.90 -6.01
N PRO A 62 13.10 -59.33 -7.27
CA PRO A 62 13.42 -58.42 -8.35
C PRO A 62 12.18 -57.64 -8.80
N GLN A 63 12.05 -56.42 -8.26
CA GLN A 63 11.09 -55.42 -8.70
C GLN A 63 11.27 -55.17 -10.21
N ARG A 64 10.22 -55.42 -11.00
CA ARG A 64 10.17 -55.03 -12.42
C ARG A 64 10.29 -53.50 -12.49
N ARG A 65 11.30 -53.00 -13.20
CA ARG A 65 11.51 -51.55 -13.36
C ARG A 65 10.24 -50.92 -13.95
N PRO A 66 9.70 -49.84 -13.35
CA PRO A 66 8.63 -49.09 -13.98
C PRO A 66 9.13 -48.54 -15.32
N ARG A 67 8.31 -48.71 -16.36
CA ARG A 67 8.56 -48.16 -17.70
C ARG A 67 8.70 -46.64 -17.55
N MET A 68 9.89 -46.09 -17.79
CA MET A 68 10.08 -44.64 -17.82
C MET A 68 9.19 -44.07 -18.94
N GLU A 69 8.19 -43.29 -18.56
CA GLU A 69 7.50 -42.43 -19.52
C GLU A 69 8.52 -41.42 -20.10
N PRO A 70 8.49 -41.13 -21.40
CA PRO A 70 9.35 -40.12 -21.99
C PRO A 70 9.11 -38.78 -21.30
N GLN A 71 10.11 -38.24 -20.60
CA GLN A 71 10.03 -36.89 -20.06
C GLN A 71 9.84 -35.88 -21.20
N PRO A 72 9.03 -34.82 -21.02
CA PRO A 72 8.90 -33.75 -21.99
C PRO A 72 10.28 -33.13 -22.28
N ARG A 73 10.58 -32.86 -23.56
CA ARG A 73 11.87 -32.30 -23.96
C ARG A 73 12.11 -30.94 -23.26
N PRO A 74 13.24 -30.74 -22.55
CA PRO A 74 13.50 -29.55 -21.73
C PRO A 74 13.42 -28.20 -22.48
N GLY A 75 13.71 -28.19 -23.78
CA GLY A 75 13.82 -26.95 -24.57
C GLY A 75 12.50 -26.22 -24.84
N ARG A 76 11.35 -26.91 -24.87
CA ARG A 76 10.06 -26.26 -25.20
C ARG A 76 9.45 -25.54 -24.00
N GLN A 77 9.50 -26.16 -22.81
CA GLN A 77 8.98 -25.58 -21.57
C GLN A 77 9.79 -24.34 -21.14
N ALA A 78 11.11 -24.38 -21.26
CA ALA A 78 11.95 -23.22 -20.97
C ALA A 78 11.65 -22.03 -21.90
N GLY A 79 11.40 -22.29 -23.18
CA GLY A 79 11.02 -21.25 -24.15
C GLY A 79 9.65 -20.63 -23.88
N GLU A 80 8.66 -21.44 -23.54
CA GLU A 80 7.30 -20.97 -23.19
C GLU A 80 7.30 -20.16 -21.87
N GLN A 81 8.05 -20.62 -20.86
CA GLN A 81 8.22 -19.89 -19.59
C GLN A 81 8.91 -18.53 -19.79
N ASN A 82 9.94 -18.47 -20.63
CA ASN A 82 10.63 -17.22 -20.91
C ASN A 82 9.71 -16.22 -21.65
N LYS A 83 8.92 -16.70 -22.61
CA LYS A 83 7.92 -15.86 -23.31
C LYS A 83 6.86 -15.32 -22.36
N ALA A 84 6.31 -16.17 -21.48
CA ALA A 84 5.34 -15.74 -20.47
C ALA A 84 5.95 -14.72 -19.49
N ALA A 85 7.21 -14.92 -19.07
CA ALA A 85 7.91 -13.99 -18.21
C ALA A 85 8.10 -12.61 -18.86
N GLU A 86 8.48 -12.56 -20.14
CA GLU A 86 8.61 -11.30 -20.88
C GLU A 86 7.26 -10.61 -21.08
N GLN A 87 6.18 -11.36 -21.30
CA GLN A 87 4.83 -10.80 -21.36
C GLN A 87 4.41 -10.19 -20.01
N ASN A 88 4.68 -10.87 -18.90
CA ASN A 88 4.39 -10.34 -17.56
C ASN A 88 5.20 -9.08 -17.27
N LYS A 89 6.49 -9.02 -17.64
CA LYS A 89 7.29 -7.80 -17.53
C LYS A 89 6.72 -6.67 -18.37
N ALA A 90 6.26 -6.95 -19.60
CA ALA A 90 5.72 -5.93 -20.49
C ALA A 90 4.47 -5.28 -19.89
N VAL A 91 3.54 -6.07 -19.35
CA VAL A 91 2.33 -5.54 -18.68
C VAL A 91 2.69 -4.69 -17.47
N VAL A 92 3.60 -5.16 -16.62
CA VAL A 92 4.01 -4.38 -15.43
C VAL A 92 4.77 -3.12 -15.81
N ARG A 93 5.58 -3.14 -16.88
CA ARG A 93 6.28 -1.95 -17.37
C ARG A 93 5.32 -0.85 -17.81
N GLN A 94 4.18 -1.21 -18.41
CA GLN A 94 3.13 -0.24 -18.77
C GLN A 94 2.60 0.54 -17.55
N VAL A 95 2.60 -0.06 -16.35
CA VAL A 95 2.21 0.66 -15.12
C VAL A 95 3.12 1.87 -14.89
N PHE A 96 4.44 1.68 -14.99
CA PHE A 96 5.42 2.74 -14.74
C PHE A 96 5.45 3.77 -15.87
N ASP A 97 5.48 3.30 -17.12
CA ASP A 97 5.62 4.17 -18.28
C ASP A 97 4.34 4.95 -18.57
N ASP A 98 3.18 4.30 -18.48
CA ASP A 98 1.93 4.87 -18.97
C ASP A 98 1.08 5.43 -17.86
N LEU A 99 0.90 4.70 -16.75
CA LEU A 99 0.04 5.17 -15.67
C LEU A 99 0.74 6.19 -14.80
N PHE A 100 1.90 5.83 -14.24
CA PHE A 100 2.60 6.71 -13.31
C PHE A 100 3.29 7.89 -13.99
N SER A 101 3.99 7.64 -15.10
CA SER A 101 4.79 8.68 -15.76
C SER A 101 3.99 9.54 -16.73
N ARG A 102 3.09 8.94 -17.53
CA ARG A 102 2.28 9.65 -18.53
C ARG A 102 0.85 9.98 -18.10
N GLY A 103 0.38 9.44 -16.98
CA GLY A 103 -0.98 9.70 -16.49
C GLY A 103 -2.10 9.11 -17.36
N ARG A 104 -1.82 8.04 -18.11
CA ARG A 104 -2.76 7.37 -19.05
C ARG A 104 -3.75 6.45 -18.32
N TYR A 105 -4.51 7.00 -17.38
CA TYR A 105 -5.42 6.23 -16.51
C TYR A 105 -6.56 5.54 -17.27
N GLU A 106 -6.85 5.93 -18.51
CA GLU A 106 -7.77 5.21 -19.40
C GLU A 106 -7.34 3.77 -19.71
N LEU A 107 -6.05 3.43 -19.47
CA LEU A 107 -5.52 2.09 -19.69
C LEU A 107 -5.73 1.13 -18.51
N ILE A 108 -6.25 1.59 -17.37
CA ILE A 108 -6.40 0.78 -16.15
C ILE A 108 -7.14 -0.54 -16.41
N GLY A 109 -8.29 -0.50 -17.10
CA GLY A 109 -9.08 -1.72 -17.37
C GLY A 109 -8.40 -2.72 -18.31
N LYS A 110 -7.36 -2.31 -19.03
CA LYS A 110 -6.52 -3.18 -19.87
C LYS A 110 -5.40 -3.82 -19.06
N ILE A 111 -4.86 -3.11 -18.08
CA ILE A 111 -3.68 -3.50 -17.30
C ILE A 111 -4.06 -4.30 -16.05
N TYR A 112 -5.16 -3.95 -15.38
CA TYR A 112 -5.60 -4.55 -14.11
C TYR A 112 -6.87 -5.38 -14.30
N THR A 113 -7.03 -6.39 -13.44
CA THR A 113 -8.33 -7.02 -13.23
C THR A 113 -9.23 -6.07 -12.44
N GLN A 114 -10.55 -6.21 -12.59
CA GLN A 114 -11.51 -5.32 -11.91
C GLN A 114 -11.50 -5.50 -10.39
N ASP A 115 -11.18 -6.70 -9.92
CA ASP A 115 -11.09 -7.10 -8.51
C ASP A 115 -9.67 -6.93 -7.94
N CYS A 116 -8.77 -6.24 -8.64
CA CYS A 116 -7.39 -6.10 -8.20
C CYS A 116 -7.30 -5.43 -6.82
N VAL A 117 -6.52 -6.05 -5.94
CA VAL A 117 -6.22 -5.54 -4.60
C VAL A 117 -4.81 -4.99 -4.51
N VAL A 118 -4.67 -3.88 -3.79
CA VAL A 118 -3.37 -3.22 -3.59
C VAL A 118 -3.05 -3.18 -2.11
N HIS A 119 -1.88 -3.68 -1.75
CA HIS A 119 -1.35 -3.67 -0.38
C HIS A 119 -0.30 -2.57 -0.26
N HIS A 120 -0.43 -1.71 0.74
CA HIS A 120 0.54 -0.65 1.04
C HIS A 120 0.49 -0.31 2.55
N ASN A 121 1.65 -0.30 3.22
CA ASN A 121 1.78 -0.01 4.67
C ASN A 121 0.80 -0.81 5.55
N ASN A 122 0.72 -2.14 5.35
CA ASN A 122 -0.22 -3.04 6.04
C ASN A 122 -1.71 -2.69 5.86
N ARG A 123 -2.05 -1.81 4.92
CA ARG A 123 -3.43 -1.50 4.53
C ARG A 123 -3.70 -2.11 3.16
N LEU A 124 -4.94 -2.55 2.97
CA LEU A 124 -5.44 -3.05 1.69
C LEU A 124 -6.35 -2.00 1.07
N TYR A 125 -6.22 -1.79 -0.23
CA TYR A 125 -6.91 -0.78 -1.03
C TYR A 125 -7.62 -1.46 -2.20
N LYS A 126 -8.79 -0.93 -2.57
CA LYS A 126 -9.37 -1.22 -3.88
C LYS A 126 -8.53 -0.57 -4.98
N LEU A 127 -8.61 -1.10 -6.20
CA LEU A 127 -7.92 -0.53 -7.34
C LEU A 127 -8.26 0.95 -7.53
N GLU A 128 -9.52 1.35 -7.36
CA GLU A 128 -9.96 2.73 -7.53
C GLU A 128 -9.34 3.67 -6.48
N GLU A 129 -9.18 3.20 -5.24
CA GLU A 129 -8.54 3.95 -4.16
C GLU A 129 -7.06 4.20 -4.48
N SER A 130 -6.35 3.16 -4.95
CA SER A 130 -4.94 3.25 -5.38
C SER A 130 -4.76 4.16 -6.61
N VAL A 131 -5.68 4.10 -7.57
CA VAL A 131 -5.67 4.97 -8.76
C VAL A 131 -5.89 6.43 -8.36
N ALA A 132 -6.79 6.71 -7.42
CA ALA A 132 -7.00 8.05 -6.89
C ALA A 132 -5.73 8.60 -6.21
N GLU A 133 -5.03 7.76 -5.44
CA GLU A 133 -3.75 8.12 -4.84
C GLU A 133 -2.69 8.43 -5.91
N GLY A 134 -2.58 7.60 -6.95
CA GLY A 134 -1.66 7.83 -8.06
C GLY A 134 -1.93 9.15 -8.80
N LYS A 135 -3.22 9.47 -9.04
CA LYS A 135 -3.64 10.77 -9.59
C LYS A 135 -3.28 11.93 -8.67
N GLY A 136 -3.40 11.74 -7.36
CA GLY A 136 -2.99 12.74 -6.38
C GLY A 136 -1.48 12.99 -6.42
N TRP A 137 -0.65 11.96 -6.53
CA TRP A 137 0.81 12.13 -6.63
C TRP A 137 1.21 12.89 -7.90
N ARG A 138 0.61 12.56 -9.04
CA ARG A 138 0.83 13.30 -10.29
C ARG A 138 0.28 14.73 -10.24
N SER A 139 -0.80 14.98 -9.51
CA SER A 139 -1.31 16.34 -9.29
C SER A 139 -0.38 17.17 -8.41
N ALA A 140 0.29 16.53 -7.43
CA ALA A 140 1.31 17.17 -6.59
C ALA A 140 2.63 17.43 -7.33
N ALA A 141 3.03 16.50 -8.21
CA ALA A 141 4.20 16.60 -9.06
C ALA A 141 3.82 16.29 -10.53
N PRO A 142 3.37 17.31 -11.30
CA PRO A 142 2.98 17.14 -12.71
C PRO A 142 4.10 16.68 -13.64
N ASP A 143 5.35 16.78 -13.20
CA ASP A 143 6.54 16.29 -13.88
C ASP A 143 6.99 14.90 -13.39
N LEU A 144 6.25 14.25 -12.48
CA LEU A 144 6.58 12.94 -11.90
C LEU A 144 6.89 11.89 -12.97
N GLN A 145 8.10 11.35 -12.94
CA GLN A 145 8.55 10.22 -13.73
C GLN A 145 8.90 9.06 -12.80
N MET A 146 8.37 7.87 -13.09
CA MET A 146 8.72 6.65 -12.38
C MET A 146 9.44 5.69 -13.31
N THR A 147 10.61 5.23 -12.89
CA THR A 147 11.46 4.32 -13.66
C THR A 147 11.49 2.95 -12.98
N ALA A 148 11.23 1.89 -13.74
CA ALA A 148 11.42 0.52 -13.30
C ALA A 148 12.91 0.13 -13.47
N ASP A 149 13.71 0.35 -12.43
CA ASP A 149 15.17 0.18 -12.46
C ASP A 149 15.58 -1.28 -12.63
N GLN A 150 14.85 -2.20 -12.00
CA GLN A 150 15.08 -3.64 -12.12
C GLN A 150 13.75 -4.39 -12.06
N MET A 151 13.58 -5.39 -12.93
CA MET A 151 12.41 -6.28 -12.95
C MET A 151 12.83 -7.75 -12.95
N THR A 152 12.30 -8.52 -12.00
CA THR A 152 12.49 -9.97 -11.90
C THR A 152 11.15 -10.68 -11.97
N VAL A 153 11.14 -11.90 -12.51
CA VAL A 153 9.92 -12.71 -12.65
C VAL A 153 10.15 -14.08 -12.05
N LYS A 154 9.18 -14.55 -11.26
CA LYS A 154 9.12 -15.92 -10.74
C LYS A 154 7.67 -16.40 -10.85
N GLY A 155 7.40 -17.28 -11.82
CA GLY A 155 6.04 -17.72 -12.11
C GLY A 155 5.17 -16.57 -12.61
N ASP A 156 4.05 -16.34 -11.94
CA ASP A 156 3.10 -15.24 -12.17
C ASP A 156 3.47 -13.94 -11.43
N MET A 157 4.53 -13.98 -10.62
CA MET A 157 4.96 -12.84 -9.80
C MET A 157 6.05 -12.03 -10.50
N VAL A 158 5.85 -10.73 -10.61
CA VAL A 158 6.84 -9.75 -11.08
C VAL A 158 7.26 -8.86 -9.91
N THR A 159 8.54 -8.78 -9.59
CA THR A 159 9.07 -7.85 -8.59
C THR A 159 9.87 -6.76 -9.27
N VAL A 160 9.60 -5.52 -8.89
CA VAL A 160 10.17 -4.32 -9.47
C VAL A 160 10.82 -3.48 -8.39
N ALA A 161 12.10 -3.15 -8.55
CA ALA A 161 12.72 -2.02 -7.86
C ALA A 161 12.55 -0.79 -8.76
N TRP A 162 12.15 0.34 -8.19
CA TRP A 162 11.83 1.53 -8.96
C TRP A 162 12.27 2.82 -8.25
N THR A 163 12.43 3.86 -9.06
CA THR A 163 12.72 5.22 -8.61
C THR A 163 11.73 6.20 -9.20
N GLY A 164 11.10 7.01 -8.35
CA GLY A 164 10.25 8.12 -8.73
C GLY A 164 10.96 9.47 -8.56
N ARG A 165 10.84 10.36 -9.55
CA ARG A 165 11.42 11.70 -9.55
C ARG A 165 10.40 12.73 -10.00
N GLY A 166 10.34 13.87 -9.33
CA GLY A 166 9.50 14.99 -9.75
C GLY A 166 9.74 16.24 -8.91
N THR A 167 8.85 17.22 -9.04
CA THR A 167 8.94 18.50 -8.34
C THR A 167 7.57 18.86 -7.77
N HIS A 168 7.53 19.16 -6.47
CA HIS A 168 6.28 19.52 -5.77
C HIS A 168 5.80 20.93 -6.17
N THR A 169 5.12 21.01 -7.31
CA THR A 169 4.64 22.25 -7.93
C THR A 169 3.11 22.34 -8.00
N GLY A 170 2.42 21.24 -7.68
CA GLY A 170 0.96 21.20 -7.63
C GLY A 170 0.43 20.77 -6.27
N ARG A 171 -0.86 20.45 -6.22
CA ARG A 171 -1.57 20.02 -5.01
C ARG A 171 -2.10 18.61 -5.22
N GLY A 172 -1.99 17.75 -4.22
CA GLY A 172 -2.50 16.38 -4.29
C GLY A 172 -2.18 15.58 -3.04
N ASN A 173 -2.92 14.50 -2.79
CA ASN A 173 -2.75 13.62 -1.62
C ASN A 173 -2.68 14.36 -0.27
N GLY A 174 -3.51 15.40 -0.11
CA GLY A 174 -3.55 16.19 1.12
C GLY A 174 -2.35 17.10 1.34
N LEU A 175 -1.39 17.15 0.41
CA LEU A 175 -0.19 17.96 0.56
C LEU A 175 -0.49 19.45 0.74
N MET A 176 0.41 20.11 1.47
CA MET A 176 0.40 21.55 1.68
C MET A 176 0.62 22.34 0.37
N LYS A 177 0.80 23.67 0.47
CA LYS A 177 1.08 24.50 -0.70
C LYS A 177 2.32 23.97 -1.46
N PRO A 178 2.34 24.08 -2.80
CA PRO A 178 3.50 23.71 -3.61
C PRO A 178 4.77 24.35 -3.07
N THR A 179 5.81 23.54 -2.87
CA THR A 179 7.06 24.01 -2.25
C THR A 179 8.18 24.23 -3.25
N GLY A 180 8.00 23.80 -4.51
CA GLY A 180 9.02 23.86 -5.56
C GLY A 180 10.20 22.92 -5.33
N LYS A 181 10.17 22.08 -4.29
CA LYS A 181 11.24 21.15 -3.95
C LYS A 181 11.14 19.88 -4.78
N HIS A 182 12.30 19.29 -5.07
CA HIS A 182 12.38 18.00 -5.74
C HIS A 182 11.92 16.86 -4.82
N ILE A 183 11.32 15.86 -5.44
CA ILE A 183 10.95 14.58 -4.85
C ILE A 183 11.82 13.51 -5.52
N LEU A 184 12.51 12.73 -4.71
CA LEU A 184 13.19 11.51 -5.11
C LEU A 184 12.74 10.39 -4.18
N VAL A 185 12.03 9.40 -4.70
CA VAL A 185 11.55 8.27 -3.90
C VAL A 185 12.05 6.97 -4.49
N HIS A 186 12.52 6.08 -3.62
CA HIS A 186 12.84 4.71 -3.98
C HIS A 186 11.78 3.79 -3.40
N GLY A 187 11.45 2.75 -4.15
CA GLY A 187 10.49 1.77 -3.71
C GLY A 187 10.67 0.44 -4.38
N SER A 188 9.88 -0.51 -3.90
CA SER A 188 9.72 -1.80 -4.53
C SER A 188 8.24 -2.14 -4.62
N SER A 189 7.87 -2.76 -5.72
CA SER A 189 6.52 -3.25 -5.94
C SER A 189 6.55 -4.68 -6.43
N ARG A 190 5.63 -5.49 -5.94
CA ARG A 190 5.40 -6.85 -6.41
C ARG A 190 4.03 -6.94 -7.03
N PHE A 191 3.93 -7.59 -8.18
CA PHE A 191 2.70 -7.70 -8.97
C PHE A 191 2.42 -9.18 -9.23
N ARG A 192 1.19 -9.62 -8.97
CA ARG A 192 0.69 -10.92 -9.42
C ARG A 192 -0.05 -10.74 -10.74
N VAL A 193 0.39 -11.45 -11.78
CA VAL A 193 -0.15 -11.33 -13.14
C VAL A 193 -0.91 -12.59 -13.51
N VAL A 194 -2.21 -12.47 -13.75
CA VAL A 194 -3.10 -13.56 -14.16
C VAL A 194 -3.73 -13.22 -15.50
N ASN A 195 -3.62 -14.12 -16.48
CA ASN A 195 -4.19 -13.95 -17.82
C ASN A 195 -3.76 -12.62 -18.49
N GLY A 196 -2.51 -12.21 -18.28
CA GLY A 196 -1.95 -10.97 -18.84
C GLY A 196 -2.45 -9.68 -18.18
N LYS A 197 -3.13 -9.76 -17.03
CA LYS A 197 -3.57 -8.61 -16.22
C LYS A 197 -3.06 -8.71 -14.80
N ILE A 198 -2.86 -7.57 -14.16
CA ILE A 198 -2.44 -7.49 -12.77
C ILE A 198 -3.66 -7.71 -11.88
N ALA A 199 -3.60 -8.75 -11.05
CA ALA A 199 -4.67 -9.13 -10.13
C ALA A 199 -4.38 -8.71 -8.69
N GLU A 200 -3.12 -8.42 -8.35
CA GLU A 200 -2.73 -8.03 -7.01
C GLU A 200 -1.39 -7.31 -6.99
N VAL A 201 -1.26 -6.33 -6.09
CA VAL A 201 -0.06 -5.49 -5.97
C VAL A 201 0.35 -5.34 -4.51
N TRP A 202 1.65 -5.46 -4.23
CA TRP A 202 2.24 -5.06 -2.96
C TRP A 202 3.21 -3.92 -3.20
N ASN A 203 2.93 -2.74 -2.67
CA ASN A 203 3.76 -1.55 -2.77
C ASN A 203 4.49 -1.31 -1.45
N ASN A 204 5.79 -1.04 -1.55
CA ASN A 204 6.63 -0.69 -0.42
C ASN A 204 7.52 0.50 -0.77
N TYR A 205 7.20 1.67 -0.21
CA TYR A 205 7.99 2.88 -0.30
C TYR A 205 7.71 3.77 0.91
N ASP A 206 8.68 4.60 1.30
CA ASP A 206 8.52 5.49 2.46
C ASP A 206 7.88 6.82 2.02
N ARG A 207 6.58 6.96 2.26
CA ARG A 207 5.86 8.22 2.03
C ARG A 207 6.37 9.35 2.94
N ASN A 208 6.83 9.05 4.15
CA ASN A 208 7.34 10.06 5.07
C ASN A 208 8.64 10.67 4.58
N ASP A 209 9.42 9.93 3.79
CA ASP A 209 10.62 10.48 3.15
C ASP A 209 10.27 11.59 2.15
N ILE A 210 9.21 11.39 1.34
CA ILE A 210 8.70 12.43 0.44
C ILE A 210 8.28 13.67 1.24
N PHE A 211 7.53 13.48 2.33
CA PHE A 211 7.09 14.58 3.20
C PHE A 211 8.27 15.37 3.78
N LYS A 212 9.32 14.69 4.25
CA LYS A 212 10.54 15.34 4.73
C LYS A 212 11.20 16.18 3.64
N GLN A 213 11.37 15.63 2.43
CA GLN A 213 11.99 16.32 1.30
C GLN A 213 11.26 17.63 0.95
N ILE A 214 9.93 17.61 0.93
CA ILE A 214 9.13 18.79 0.61
C ILE A 214 8.95 19.75 1.79
N GLY A 215 9.44 19.42 2.99
CA GLY A 215 9.41 20.29 4.18
C GLY A 215 8.16 20.16 5.06
N VAL A 216 7.44 19.05 4.96
CA VAL A 216 6.34 18.71 5.87
C VAL A 216 6.94 18.21 7.20
N SER A 217 6.50 18.78 8.32
CA SER A 217 6.96 18.33 9.65
C SER A 217 6.48 16.91 9.96
N PRO A 218 7.20 16.13 10.79
CA PRO A 218 6.77 14.79 11.18
C PRO A 218 5.35 14.75 11.78
N THR A 219 4.98 15.77 12.56
CA THR A 219 3.63 15.90 13.13
C THR A 219 2.57 16.06 12.04
N MET A 220 2.81 16.91 11.02
CA MET A 220 1.88 17.07 9.91
C MET A 220 1.82 15.81 9.03
N ALA A 221 2.96 15.16 8.80
CA ALA A 221 3.04 13.88 8.09
C ALA A 221 2.17 12.80 8.75
N PHE A 222 2.24 12.68 10.08
CA PHE A 222 1.39 11.79 10.85
C PHE A 222 -0.10 12.07 10.62
N PHE A 223 -0.53 13.33 10.73
CA PHE A 223 -1.93 13.70 10.47
C PHE A 223 -2.36 13.42 9.03
N TYR A 224 -1.49 13.61 8.03
CA TYR A 224 -1.82 13.24 6.66
C TYR A 224 -2.05 11.74 6.49
N ASP A 225 -1.24 10.88 7.13
CA ASP A 225 -1.42 9.44 7.03
C ASP A 225 -2.69 8.93 7.75
N GLU A 226 -2.99 9.50 8.92
CA GLU A 226 -4.19 9.17 9.70
C GLU A 226 -5.47 9.67 9.03
N THR A 227 -5.47 10.91 8.51
CA THR A 227 -6.63 11.46 7.79
C THR A 227 -6.92 10.69 6.51
N GLU A 228 -5.90 10.17 5.83
CA GLU A 228 -6.09 9.27 4.69
C GLU A 228 -6.72 7.94 5.12
N GLY A 229 -6.31 7.38 6.27
CA GLY A 229 -6.95 6.20 6.86
C GLY A 229 -8.44 6.42 7.14
N LEU A 230 -8.80 7.56 7.73
CA LEU A 230 -10.19 7.94 7.98
C LEU A 230 -10.97 8.15 6.67
N ARG A 231 -10.37 8.84 5.69
CA ARG A 231 -10.98 9.07 4.37
C ARG A 231 -11.35 7.76 3.68
N LEU A 232 -10.47 6.76 3.73
CA LEU A 232 -10.72 5.43 3.19
C LEU A 232 -11.80 4.69 3.97
N ALA A 233 -11.77 4.76 5.30
CA ALA A 233 -12.81 4.16 6.15
C ALA A 233 -14.20 4.72 5.82
N VAL A 234 -14.32 6.05 5.66
CA VAL A 234 -15.57 6.71 5.26
C VAL A 234 -15.97 6.32 3.84
N SER A 235 -15.04 6.30 2.88
CA SER A 235 -15.29 5.85 1.50
C SER A 235 -15.88 4.43 1.44
N ARG A 236 -15.44 3.54 2.35
CA ARG A 236 -15.91 2.15 2.41
C ARG A 236 -17.32 2.00 2.95
N LEU A 237 -17.82 2.95 3.75
CA LEU A 237 -19.24 2.98 4.15
C LEU A 237 -20.17 3.08 2.93
N PHE A 238 -19.71 3.71 1.85
CA PHE A 238 -20.50 3.91 0.63
C PHE A 238 -20.18 2.91 -0.48
N THR A 239 -18.93 2.43 -0.55
CA THR A 239 -18.48 1.56 -1.65
C THR A 239 -18.47 0.07 -1.31
N GLY A 240 -18.81 -0.30 -0.07
CA GLY A 240 -18.81 -1.68 0.41
C GLY A 240 -17.42 -2.20 0.83
N PRO A 241 -17.35 -3.43 1.37
CA PRO A 241 -16.13 -3.99 1.93
C PRO A 241 -15.05 -4.23 0.86
N LEU A 242 -13.82 -4.48 1.33
CA LEU A 242 -12.72 -4.91 0.47
C LEU A 242 -13.03 -6.30 -0.11
N PRO A 243 -12.66 -6.57 -1.37
CA PRO A 243 -12.75 -7.92 -1.91
C PRO A 243 -11.91 -8.88 -1.06
N ALA A 244 -12.40 -10.10 -0.90
CA ALA A 244 -11.67 -11.14 -0.18
C ALA A 244 -10.32 -11.36 -0.87
N PRO A 245 -9.23 -11.54 -0.09
CA PRO A 245 -7.95 -11.86 -0.70
C PRO A 245 -8.09 -13.15 -1.53
N PRO A 246 -7.43 -13.21 -2.68
CA PRO A 246 -7.41 -14.42 -3.51
C PRO A 246 -6.86 -15.57 -2.67
N GLN A 247 -7.60 -16.68 -2.62
CA GLN A 247 -7.15 -17.90 -1.94
C GLN A 247 -5.95 -18.48 -2.70
N PRO A 248 -4.95 -19.05 -2.00
CA PRO A 248 -3.74 -19.59 -2.61
C PRO A 248 -4.01 -20.76 -3.56
#